data_AF-A0A2D8QA45-F1
#
_entry.id   AF-A0A2D8QA45-F1
#
_cell.length_a   1.000
_cell.length_b   1.000
_cell.length_c   1.000
_cell.angle_alpha   90.00
_cell.angle_beta   90.00
_cell.angle_gamma   90.00
#
_symmetry.space_group_name_H-M   'P 1'
#
loop_
_entity.id
_entity.type
_entity.pdbx_description
1 polymer ?
#
loop_
_entity_poly.entity_id
_entity_poly.type
_entity_poly.pdbx_seq_one_letter_code
_entity_poly.pdbx_strand_id
1 'polypeptide(L)'
;MQYPVLIENGSETTAFGVVFPDLPGCYSAGDTLEAALLAAREAAAAWIDAAVEAGTAIPAPSGLGDVRNLSDGNVWTLHLIDLDRPDHGT
;
A
#
# COMPACT_ATOMS: atom_id res chain seq x y z
N MET A 1 -1.48 -11.95 2.66
CA MET A 1 -2.26 -11.40 1.52
C MET A 1 -1.34 -10.48 0.75
N GLN A 2 -1.36 -10.52 -0.58
CA GLN A 2 -0.46 -9.71 -1.41
C GLN A 2 -1.20 -8.49 -1.95
N TYR A 3 -0.88 -7.30 -1.43
CA TYR A 3 -1.47 -6.06 -1.90
C TYR A 3 -0.58 -5.39 -2.93
N PRO A 4 -1.12 -5.03 -4.10
CA PRO A 4 -0.44 -4.16 -5.04
C PRO A 4 -0.28 -2.76 -4.45
N VAL A 5 0.90 -2.18 -4.66
CA VAL A 5 1.18 -0.78 -4.36
C VAL A 5 1.73 -0.08 -5.58
N LEU A 6 1.40 1.19 -5.72
CA LEU A 6 1.99 2.07 -6.72
C LEU A 6 3.05 2.93 -6.05
N ILE A 7 4.24 2.96 -6.64
CA ILE A 7 5.38 3.72 -6.15
C ILE A 7 5.63 4.92 -7.06
N GLU A 8 5.61 6.10 -6.46
CA GLU A 8 6.13 7.32 -7.06
C GLU A 8 7.63 7.40 -6.78
N ASN A 9 8.43 7.63 -7.82
CA ASN A 9 9.88 7.73 -7.68
C ASN A 9 10.27 8.98 -6.89
N GLY A 10 11.15 8.80 -5.91
CA GLY A 10 11.84 9.90 -5.26
C GLY A 10 12.93 10.53 -6.13
N SER A 11 13.49 11.62 -5.63
CA SER A 11 14.65 12.33 -6.17
C SER A 11 15.52 12.82 -5.01
N GLU A 12 16.58 13.58 -5.29
CA GLU A 12 17.39 14.21 -4.24
C GLU A 12 16.60 15.18 -3.35
N THR A 13 15.47 15.70 -3.84
CA THR A 13 14.65 16.70 -3.13
C THR A 13 13.23 16.22 -2.83
N THR A 14 12.87 15.00 -3.23
CA THR A 14 11.52 14.44 -3.04
C THR A 14 11.62 13.00 -2.55
N ALA A 15 10.85 12.65 -1.52
CA ALA A 15 10.78 11.27 -1.05
C ALA A 15 10.11 10.36 -2.08
N PHE A 16 10.38 9.06 -2.00
CA PHE A 16 9.56 8.03 -2.63
C PHE A 16 8.19 8.02 -1.98
N GLY A 17 7.12 7.98 -2.78
CA GLY A 17 5.75 7.83 -2.32
C GLY A 17 5.22 6.43 -2.60
N VAL A 18 4.43 5.87 -1.69
CA VAL A 18 3.77 4.58 -1.87
C VAL A 18 2.29 4.72 -1.54
N VAL A 19 1.42 4.28 -2.45
CA VAL A 19 -0.02 4.21 -2.24
C VAL A 19 -0.52 2.78 -2.38
N PHE A 20 -1.47 2.41 -1.52
CA PHE A 20 -2.25 1.19 -1.65
C PHE A 20 -3.59 1.51 -2.31
N PRO A 21 -3.81 1.17 -3.60
CA PRO A 21 -5.08 1.41 -4.28
C PRO A 21 -6.26 0.72 -3.56
N ASP A 22 -6.00 -0.44 -2.97
CA ASP A 22 -7.01 -1.28 -2.31
C ASP A 22 -7.27 -0.89 -0.85
N LEU A 23 -6.42 -0.06 -0.25
CA LEU A 23 -6.59 0.43 1.13
C LEU A 23 -6.74 1.95 1.06
N PRO A 24 -7.94 2.49 0.77
CA PRO A 24 -8.12 3.92 0.55
C PRO A 24 -7.64 4.74 1.75
N GLY A 25 -6.83 5.77 1.46
CA GLY A 25 -6.23 6.60 2.50
C GLY A 25 -4.91 6.06 3.07
N CYS A 26 -4.48 4.85 2.69
CA CYS A 26 -3.21 4.28 3.13
C CYS A 26 -2.07 4.72 2.21
N TYR A 27 -1.24 5.63 2.72
CA TYR A 27 -0.07 6.15 2.06
C TYR A 27 1.15 6.03 2.96
N SER A 28 2.32 5.99 2.36
CA SER A 28 3.59 6.12 3.07
C SER A 28 4.63 6.78 2.17
N ALA A 29 5.73 7.19 2.76
CA ALA A 29 6.85 7.77 2.03
C ALA A 29 8.17 7.50 2.73
N GLY A 30 9.27 7.63 2.00
CA GLY A 30 10.63 7.53 2.55
C GLY A 30 11.68 8.08 1.62
N ASP A 31 12.79 8.55 2.17
CA ASP A 31 13.90 9.14 1.39
C ASP A 31 14.59 8.10 0.49
N THR A 32 14.43 6.81 0.82
CA THR A 32 14.85 5.69 -0.03
C THR A 32 13.66 4.78 -0.34
N LEU A 33 13.77 4.01 -1.43
CA LEU A 33 12.77 3.01 -1.80
C LEU A 33 12.55 2.00 -0.66
N GLU A 34 13.62 1.52 -0.03
CA GLU A 34 13.54 0.57 1.08
C GLU A 34 12.82 1.16 2.29
N ALA A 35 13.13 2.43 2.64
CA ALA A 35 12.47 3.11 3.74
C ALA A 35 10.97 3.32 3.47
N ALA A 36 10.61 3.70 2.24
CA ALA A 36 9.23 3.86 1.84
C ALA A 36 8.46 2.54 1.86
N LEU A 37 9.06 1.43 1.40
CA LEU A 37 8.45 0.10 1.44
C LEU A 37 8.29 -0.45 2.87
N LEU A 38 9.25 -0.17 3.75
CA LEU A 38 9.14 -0.52 5.17
C LEU A 38 7.98 0.24 5.82
N ALA A 39 7.94 1.57 5.63
CA ALA A 39 6.86 2.41 6.12
C ALA A 39 5.49 2.00 5.54
N ALA A 40 5.44 1.56 4.27
CA ALA A 40 4.23 1.06 3.64
C ALA A 40 3.67 -0.18 4.34
N ARG A 41 4.53 -1.11 4.75
CA ARG A 41 4.13 -2.31 5.51
C ARG A 41 3.52 -1.94 6.85
N GLU A 42 4.14 -1.01 7.57
CA GLU A 42 3.66 -0.54 8.87
C GLU A 42 2.33 0.22 8.73
N ALA A 43 2.23 1.12 7.75
CA ALA A 43 1.02 1.88 7.48
C ALA A 43 -0.16 0.97 7.14
N ALA A 44 0.05 -0.06 6.31
CA ALA A 44 -1.00 -0.98 5.93
C ALA A 44 -1.42 -1.91 7.09
N ALA A 45 -0.48 -2.33 7.94
CA ALA A 45 -0.81 -3.07 9.16
C ALA A 45 -1.70 -2.23 10.08
N ALA A 46 -1.31 -0.97 10.34
CA ALA A 46 -2.09 -0.04 11.15
C ALA A 46 -3.48 0.25 10.54
N TRP A 47 -3.57 0.36 9.21
CA TRP A 47 -4.85 0.52 8.50
C TRP A 47 -5.76 -0.69 8.72
N ILE A 48 -5.22 -1.90 8.61
CA ILE A 48 -5.95 -3.16 8.83
C ILE A 48 -6.44 -3.24 10.28
N ASP A 49 -5.58 -2.96 11.26
CA ASP A 49 -5.96 -2.97 12.67
C ASP A 49 -7.09 -1.98 12.96
N ALA A 50 -6.98 -0.74 12.44
CA ALA A 50 -8.04 0.26 12.56
C ALA A 50 -9.36 -0.18 11.90
N ALA A 51 -9.30 -0.85 10.74
CA ALA A 51 -10.49 -1.39 10.09
C ALA A 51 -11.15 -2.49 10.93
N VAL A 52 -10.36 -3.38 11.55
CA VAL A 52 -10.86 -4.42 12.46
C VAL A 52 -11.52 -3.80 13.68
N GLU A 53 -10.87 -2.84 14.34
CA GLU A 53 -11.41 -2.13 15.51
C GLU A 53 -12.72 -1.40 15.19
N ALA A 54 -12.82 -0.81 14.00
CA ALA A 54 -14.02 -0.14 13.51
C ALA A 54 -15.11 -1.10 13.00
N GLY A 55 -14.87 -2.41 12.97
CA GLY A 55 -15.78 -3.41 12.38
C GLY A 55 -16.01 -3.20 10.87
N THR A 56 -15.07 -2.55 10.20
CA THR A 56 -15.11 -2.27 8.76
C THR A 56 -14.51 -3.44 7.98
N ALA A 57 -15.13 -3.79 6.85
CA ALA A 57 -14.61 -4.84 5.99
C ALA A 57 -13.26 -4.43 5.38
N ILE A 58 -12.27 -5.33 5.46
CA ILE A 58 -10.98 -5.15 4.81
C ILE A 58 -11.14 -5.50 3.33
N PRO A 59 -10.85 -4.59 2.39
CA PRO A 59 -10.94 -4.87 0.97
C PRO A 59 -9.98 -5.99 0.56
N ALA A 60 -10.41 -6.86 -0.35
CA ALA A 60 -9.54 -7.87 -0.92
C ALA A 60 -8.49 -7.21 -1.84
N PRO A 61 -7.26 -7.76 -1.92
CA PRO A 61 -6.27 -7.26 -2.87
C PRO A 61 -6.73 -7.37 -4.32
N SER A 62 -6.50 -6.32 -5.10
CA SER A 62 -6.75 -6.29 -6.54
C SER A 62 -5.74 -7.14 -7.31
N GLY A 63 -6.15 -7.60 -8.49
CA GLY A 63 -5.22 -8.19 -9.45
C GLY A 63 -4.26 -7.15 -10.02
N LEU A 64 -3.04 -7.56 -10.38
CA LEU A 64 -2.04 -6.67 -10.99
C LEU A 64 -2.55 -5.98 -12.27
N GLY A 65 -3.41 -6.66 -13.04
CA GLY A 65 -4.00 -6.13 -14.27
C GLY A 65 -4.97 -4.97 -14.02
N ASP A 66 -5.69 -5.00 -12.90
CA ASP A 66 -6.69 -3.99 -12.53
C ASP A 66 -6.01 -2.70 -12.06
N VAL A 67 -4.92 -2.83 -11.29
CA VAL A 67 -4.16 -1.70 -10.76
C VAL A 67 -3.37 -0.96 -11.84
N ARG A 68 -2.88 -1.66 -12.86
CA ARG A 68 -2.10 -1.04 -13.95
C ARG A 68 -2.86 0.04 -14.71
N ASN A 69 -4.19 0.02 -14.67
CA ASN A 69 -5.06 0.97 -15.38
C ASN A 69 -5.41 2.24 -14.57
N LEU A 70 -4.86 2.39 -13.37
CA LEU A 70 -5.08 3.57 -12.50
C LEU A 70 -4.04 4.69 -12.73
N SER A 71 -3.24 4.63 -13.80
CA SER A 71 -2.18 5.61 -14.04
C SER A 71 -2.69 6.87 -14.73
N ASP A 72 -2.75 7.98 -13.99
CA ASP A 72 -3.13 9.33 -14.48
C ASP A 72 -2.06 10.00 -15.38
N GLY A 73 -1.27 9.21 -16.12
CA GLY A 73 -0.16 9.71 -16.95
C GLY A 73 1.19 9.87 -16.22
N ASN A 74 1.23 9.63 -14.90
CA ASN A 74 2.46 9.53 -14.12
C ASN A 74 3.11 8.14 -14.29
N VAL A 75 4.44 8.08 -14.26
CA VAL A 75 5.20 6.82 -14.29
C VAL A 75 5.25 6.25 -12.87
N TRP A 76 4.32 5.34 -12.59
CA TRP A 76 4.30 4.56 -11.34
C TRP A 76 5.00 3.23 -11.53
N THR A 77 5.72 2.78 -10.50
CA THR A 77 6.23 1.41 -10.42
C THR A 77 5.27 0.55 -9.60
N LEU A 78 4.85 -0.59 -10.12
CA LEU A 78 3.98 -1.54 -9.43
C LEU A 78 4.83 -2.50 -8.60
N HIS A 79 4.52 -2.62 -7.30
CA HIS A 79 5.12 -3.59 -6.40
C HIS A 79 4.03 -4.38 -5.65
N LEU A 80 4.39 -5.55 -5.13
CA LEU A 80 3.55 -6.33 -4.23
C LEU A 80 4.12 -6.26 -2.82
N ILE A 81 3.25 -5.99 -1.85
CA ILE A 81 3.56 -6.07 -0.43
C ILE A 81 2.77 -7.22 0.19
N ASP A 82 3.49 -8.14 0.83
CA ASP A 82 2.92 -9.17 1.67
C ASP A 82 2.48 -8.57 3.02
N LEU A 83 1.19 -8.66 3.32
CA LEU A 83 0.60 -8.33 4.61
C LEU A 83 0.09 -9.60 5.28
N ASP A 84 0.20 -9.67 6.60
CA ASP A 84 -0.37 -10.80 7.33
C ASP A 84 -1.89 -10.80 7.20
N ARG A 85 -2.45 -12.01 7.18
CA ARG A 85 -3.91 -12.14 7.24
C ARG A 85 -4.33 -11.74 8.66
N PRO A 86 -5.27 -10.81 8.83
CA PRO A 86 -5.78 -10.47 10.16
C PRO A 86 -6.36 -11.73 10.80
N ASP A 87 -5.98 -11.98 12.04
CA ASP A 87 -6.49 -13.13 12.79
C ASP A 87 -7.99 -12.92 13.05
N HIS A 88 -8.82 -13.84 12.54
CA HIS A 88 -10.22 -13.88 12.91
C HIS A 88 -10.27 -14.70 14.20
N GLY A 89 -10.15 -14.02 15.35
CA GLY A 89 -10.28 -14.66 16.66
C GLY A 89 -11.45 -15.66 16.66
N THR A 90 -11.17 -16.90 17.07
CA THR A 90 -12.14 -18.01 17.13
C THR A 90 -13.08 -17.86 18.31
#